data_AF-A0A925LE05-F1
#
_entry.id   AF-A0A925LE05-F1
#
_cell.length_a   1.000
_cell.length_b   1.000
_cell.length_c   1.000
_cell.angle_alpha   90.00
_cell.angle_beta   90.00
_cell.angle_gamma   90.00
#
_symmetry.space_group_name_H-M   'P 1'
#
loop_
_entity.id
_entity.type
_entity.pdbx_description
1 polymer ?
#
loop_
_entity_poly.entity_id
_entity_poly.type
_entity_poly.pdbx_seq_one_letter_code
_entity_poly.pdbx_strand_id
1 'polypeptide(L)'
;LNSDFAHITYTEAVEVLQKNKEKFEYPVTWGSDLQTEHERYLTEQVYKKPVFVTNYPKDIKAFYMKLNEDNKTVAAMDLLVPGVGEIIGGSQREERLDVLLQRMEEMKLKQEDYWWYLDIRKYGGTRHAGFGLGFERAIMYMTGMTNIRDVVSFPRTVNNCEL
;
A
#
# COMPACT_ATOMS: atom_id res chain seq x y z
N LEU A 1 23.19 -6.60 -3.57
CA LEU A 1 23.49 -5.69 -2.44
C LEU A 1 23.71 -4.22 -2.86
N ASN A 2 24.01 -3.90 -4.13
CA ASN A 2 24.23 -2.51 -4.60
C ASN A 2 23.08 -1.98 -5.49
N SER A 3 21.82 -2.40 -5.28
CA SER A 3 20.70 -1.93 -6.10
C SER A 3 19.85 -0.96 -5.30
N ASP A 4 19.84 0.30 -5.71
CA ASP A 4 18.93 1.31 -5.16
C ASP A 4 17.49 1.00 -5.58
N PHE A 5 16.57 1.15 -4.62
CA PHE A 5 15.14 1.13 -4.89
C PHE A 5 14.78 2.27 -5.84
N ALA A 6 13.91 2.02 -6.81
CA ALA A 6 13.27 3.11 -7.53
C ALA A 6 12.22 3.76 -6.62
N HIS A 7 11.98 5.05 -6.82
CA HIS A 7 10.91 5.79 -6.17
C HIS A 7 10.07 6.49 -7.24
N ILE A 8 8.76 6.37 -7.12
CA ILE A 8 7.79 7.02 -8.00
C ILE A 8 6.56 7.41 -7.18
N THR A 9 5.88 8.49 -7.55
CA THR A 9 4.58 8.82 -6.97
C THR A 9 3.48 7.99 -7.65
N TYR A 10 2.36 7.77 -6.98
CA TYR A 10 1.19 7.11 -7.57
C TYR A 10 0.74 7.80 -8.86
N THR A 11 0.74 9.13 -8.88
CA THR A 11 0.34 9.91 -10.06
C THR A 11 1.25 9.61 -11.25
N GLU A 12 2.57 9.65 -11.06
CA GLU A 12 3.53 9.30 -12.12
C GLU A 12 3.40 7.83 -12.52
N ALA A 13 3.16 6.92 -11.57
CA ALA A 13 2.97 5.51 -11.86
C ALA A 13 1.76 5.28 -12.77
N VAL A 14 0.63 5.93 -12.48
CA VAL A 14 -0.56 5.92 -13.35
C VAL A 14 -0.23 6.47 -14.74
N GLU A 15 0.50 7.58 -14.85
CA GLU A 15 0.89 8.14 -16.15
C GLU A 15 1.76 7.18 -16.98
N VAL A 16 2.71 6.49 -16.33
CA VAL A 16 3.57 5.48 -16.99
C VAL A 16 2.74 4.28 -17.48
N LEU A 17 1.82 3.82 -16.65
CA LEU A 17 0.94 2.69 -16.98
C LEU A 17 -0.04 3.05 -18.09
N GLN A 18 -0.63 4.25 -18.06
CA GLN A 18 -1.57 4.70 -19.09
C GLN A 18 -0.94 4.82 -20.48
N LYS A 19 0.37 5.09 -20.57
CA LYS A 19 1.13 5.06 -21.84
C LYS A 19 1.25 3.66 -22.45
N ASN A 20 0.95 2.61 -21.68
CA ASN A 20 1.02 1.21 -22.09
C ASN A 20 -0.31 0.47 -21.82
N LYS A 21 -1.44 1.19 -21.77
CA LYS A 21 -2.74 0.69 -21.31
C LYS A 21 -3.24 -0.55 -22.05
N GLU A 22 -2.84 -0.73 -23.30
CA GLU A 22 -3.20 -1.90 -24.12
C GLU A 22 -2.56 -3.21 -23.66
N LYS A 23 -1.68 -3.18 -22.66
CA LYS A 23 -1.04 -4.36 -22.07
C LYS A 23 -1.75 -4.92 -20.85
N PHE A 24 -2.78 -4.24 -20.34
CA PHE A 24 -3.43 -4.57 -19.08
C PHE A 24 -4.87 -5.04 -19.31
N GLU A 25 -5.28 -6.04 -18.54
CA GLU A 25 -6.67 -6.47 -18.50
C GLU A 25 -7.51 -5.42 -17.74
N TYR A 26 -6.95 -4.86 -16.66
CA TYR A 26 -7.60 -3.85 -15.85
C TYR A 26 -7.18 -2.43 -16.28
N PRO A 27 -8.12 -1.55 -16.63
CA PRO A 27 -7.79 -0.19 -17.04
C PRO A 27 -7.24 0.63 -15.88
N VAL A 28 -6.10 1.31 -16.12
CA VAL A 28 -5.48 2.17 -15.12
C VAL A 28 -6.04 3.58 -15.21
N THR A 29 -6.67 4.03 -14.13
CA THR A 29 -7.19 5.40 -13.97
C THR A 29 -6.76 5.99 -12.64
N TRP A 30 -6.50 7.30 -12.62
CA TRP A 30 -6.15 7.99 -11.37
C TRP A 30 -7.32 7.92 -10.39
N GLY A 31 -7.06 7.49 -9.16
CA GLY A 31 -8.09 7.20 -8.16
C GLY A 31 -8.49 5.73 -8.06
N SER A 32 -7.99 4.87 -8.95
CA SER A 32 -8.17 3.41 -8.84
C SER A 32 -6.93 2.75 -8.22
N ASP A 33 -7.13 1.66 -7.48
CA ASP A 33 -6.02 0.91 -6.92
C ASP A 33 -5.21 0.19 -8.00
N LEU A 34 -3.90 0.03 -7.77
CA LEU A 34 -3.04 -0.70 -8.70
C LEU A 34 -3.29 -2.20 -8.53
N GLN A 35 -3.36 -2.93 -9.65
CA GLN A 35 -3.49 -4.37 -9.65
C GLN A 35 -2.10 -5.01 -9.75
N THR A 36 -1.98 -6.28 -9.39
CA THR A 36 -0.70 -7.00 -9.43
C THR A 36 -0.02 -6.95 -10.80
N GLU A 37 -0.79 -6.94 -11.91
CA GLU A 37 -0.20 -6.78 -13.25
C GLU A 37 0.47 -5.42 -13.46
N HIS A 38 -0.09 -4.35 -12.90
CA HIS A 38 0.46 -2.99 -12.95
C HIS A 38 1.74 -2.90 -12.11
N GLU A 39 1.69 -3.44 -10.90
CA GLU A 39 2.83 -3.46 -9.97
C GLU A 39 4.02 -4.24 -10.55
N ARG A 40 3.74 -5.42 -11.11
CA ARG A 40 4.74 -6.24 -11.79
C ARG A 40 5.28 -5.55 -13.04
N TYR A 41 4.44 -4.86 -13.80
CA TYR A 41 4.93 -4.09 -14.96
C TYR A 41 5.90 -2.98 -14.55
N LEU A 42 5.60 -2.22 -13.49
CA LEU A 42 6.52 -1.18 -12.97
C LEU A 42 7.87 -1.78 -12.55
N THR A 43 7.84 -2.88 -11.80
CA THR A 43 9.06 -3.49 -11.24
C THR A 43 9.87 -4.28 -12.28
N GLU A 44 9.21 -5.00 -13.20
CA GLU A 44 9.86 -5.92 -14.15
C GLU A 44 10.18 -5.27 -15.51
N GLN A 45 9.34 -4.36 -16.00
CA GLN A 45 9.47 -3.81 -17.35
C GLN A 45 10.02 -2.37 -17.34
N VAL A 46 9.52 -1.52 -16.44
CA VAL A 46 9.91 -0.10 -16.39
C VAL A 46 11.24 0.07 -15.65
N TYR A 47 11.30 -0.35 -14.39
CA TYR A 47 12.45 -0.09 -13.52
C TYR A 47 13.43 -1.25 -13.42
N LYS A 48 12.99 -2.49 -13.69
CA LYS A 48 13.79 -3.72 -13.60
C LYS A 48 14.45 -3.92 -12.23
N LYS A 49 13.78 -3.44 -11.18
CA LYS A 49 14.22 -3.48 -9.77
C LYS A 49 13.04 -3.17 -8.85
N PRO A 50 13.17 -3.38 -7.53
CA PRO A 50 12.15 -2.99 -6.56
C PRO A 50 11.80 -1.49 -6.62
N VAL A 51 10.52 -1.16 -6.41
CA VAL A 51 9.97 0.19 -6.57
C VAL A 51 9.13 0.56 -5.34
N PHE A 52 9.41 1.71 -4.74
CA PHE A 52 8.48 2.37 -3.82
C PHE A 52 7.51 3.24 -4.61
N VAL A 53 6.21 2.98 -4.48
CA VAL A 53 5.15 3.87 -4.95
C VAL A 53 4.63 4.66 -3.77
N THR A 54 4.53 5.98 -3.88
CA THR A 54 4.19 6.87 -2.77
C THR A 54 3.05 7.84 -3.11
N ASN A 55 2.42 8.45 -2.10
CA ASN A 55 1.40 9.49 -2.28
C ASN A 55 0.14 9.01 -3.01
N TYR A 56 -0.47 7.93 -2.50
CA TYR A 56 -1.71 7.39 -3.05
C TYR A 56 -2.91 8.32 -2.82
N PRO A 57 -3.96 8.26 -3.66
CA PRO A 57 -5.19 9.02 -3.46
C PRO A 57 -5.82 8.68 -2.11
N LYS A 58 -6.30 9.71 -1.40
CA LYS A 58 -6.87 9.55 -0.06
C LYS A 58 -8.12 8.65 -0.06
N ASP A 59 -8.87 8.61 -1.15
CA ASP A 59 -10.18 7.96 -1.21
C ASP A 59 -10.09 6.42 -1.32
N ILE A 60 -8.92 5.89 -1.69
CA ILE A 60 -8.66 4.45 -1.77
C ILE A 60 -7.75 3.92 -0.65
N LYS A 61 -7.38 4.77 0.31
CA LYS A 61 -6.51 4.40 1.43
C LYS A 61 -7.20 4.68 2.77
N ALA A 62 -6.69 4.06 3.82
CA ALA A 62 -7.31 4.08 5.13
C ALA A 62 -7.32 5.48 5.80
N PHE A 63 -8.30 5.72 6.67
CA PHE A 63 -8.52 7.00 7.37
C PHE A 63 -7.31 7.50 8.17
N TYR A 64 -6.47 6.59 8.67
CA TYR A 64 -5.35 6.91 9.56
C TYR A 64 -4.11 7.41 8.81
N MET A 65 -4.08 7.37 7.48
CA MET A 65 -2.94 7.80 6.69
C MET A 65 -2.90 9.34 6.62
N LYS A 66 -1.73 9.93 6.85
CA LYS A 66 -1.56 11.40 6.89
C LYS A 66 -1.99 12.03 5.57
N LEU A 67 -2.86 13.02 5.62
CA LEU A 67 -3.27 13.81 4.46
C LEU A 67 -2.15 14.76 4.03
N ASN A 68 -1.77 14.70 2.76
CA ASN A 68 -0.75 15.57 2.16
C ASN A 68 -1.29 16.99 1.94
N GLU A 69 -0.38 17.94 1.70
CA GLU A 69 -0.71 19.36 1.50
C GLU A 69 -1.58 19.61 0.26
N ASP A 70 -1.58 18.69 -0.70
CA ASP A 70 -2.43 18.75 -1.90
C ASP A 70 -3.92 18.46 -1.61
N ASN A 71 -4.25 18.01 -0.39
CA ASN A 71 -5.57 17.56 0.06
C ASN A 71 -6.22 16.45 -0.79
N LYS A 72 -5.45 15.80 -1.65
CA LYS A 72 -5.89 14.75 -2.58
C LYS A 72 -5.23 13.41 -2.28
N THR A 73 -3.98 13.43 -1.83
CA THR A 73 -3.19 12.23 -1.56
C THR A 73 -2.88 12.08 -0.08
N VAL A 74 -2.49 10.87 0.32
CA VAL A 74 -2.00 10.55 1.66
C VAL A 74 -0.57 10.08 1.59
N ALA A 75 0.19 10.28 2.67
CA ALA A 75 1.58 9.83 2.82
C ALA A 75 1.69 8.30 3.00
N ALA A 76 1.11 7.56 2.06
CA ALA A 76 1.19 6.11 1.91
C ALA A 76 2.42 5.74 1.07
N MET A 77 2.95 4.55 1.32
CA MET A 77 3.99 3.93 0.53
C MET A 77 3.75 2.43 0.43
N ASP A 78 3.92 1.90 -0.78
CA ASP A 78 3.89 0.46 -1.05
C ASP A 78 5.24 0.09 -1.69
N LEU A 79 5.90 -0.96 -1.19
CA LEU A 79 7.12 -1.54 -1.77
C LEU A 79 6.73 -2.70 -2.68
N LEU A 80 6.98 -2.51 -3.96
CA LEU A 80 6.75 -3.48 -5.00
C LEU A 80 8.06 -4.19 -5.35
N VAL A 81 8.03 -5.52 -5.47
CA VAL A 81 9.17 -6.32 -5.91
C VAL A 81 8.83 -7.14 -7.16
N PRO A 82 9.82 -7.41 -8.04
CA PRO A 82 9.64 -8.29 -9.19
C PRO A 82 9.07 -9.67 -8.80
N GLY A 83 8.21 -10.24 -9.64
CA GLY A 83 7.61 -11.56 -9.45
C GLY A 83 6.39 -11.59 -8.52
N VAL A 84 6.46 -10.93 -7.37
CA VAL A 84 5.41 -10.99 -6.33
C VAL A 84 4.46 -9.79 -6.36
N GLY A 85 4.95 -8.59 -6.67
CA GLY A 85 4.20 -7.35 -6.50
C GLY A 85 4.44 -6.73 -5.12
N GLU A 86 3.41 -6.18 -4.48
CA GLU A 86 3.52 -5.57 -3.14
C GLU A 86 3.98 -6.58 -2.07
N ILE A 87 5.01 -6.21 -1.29
CA ILE A 87 5.45 -6.96 -0.09
C ILE A 87 5.37 -6.15 1.21
N ILE A 88 5.50 -4.83 1.14
CA ILE A 88 5.39 -3.92 2.29
C ILE A 88 4.39 -2.83 1.94
N GLY A 89 3.44 -2.60 2.83
CA GLY A 89 2.52 -1.46 2.77
C GLY A 89 2.62 -0.64 4.04
N GLY A 90 2.69 0.68 3.94
CA GLY A 90 2.86 1.56 5.09
C GLY A 90 2.43 2.99 4.85
N SER A 91 2.47 3.79 5.91
CA SER A 91 2.22 5.21 5.81
C SER A 91 2.76 5.98 7.01
N GLN A 92 2.97 7.27 6.82
CA GLN A 92 2.93 8.21 7.93
C GLN A 92 1.49 8.28 8.46
N ARG A 93 1.33 8.26 9.77
CA ARG A 93 0.02 8.30 10.43
C ARG A 93 -0.42 9.74 10.60
N GLU A 94 -1.72 10.00 10.44
CA GLU A 94 -2.28 11.31 10.70
C GLU A 94 -2.17 11.61 12.19
N GLU A 95 -1.32 12.59 12.51
CA GLU A 95 -1.06 13.03 13.87
C GLU A 95 -1.94 14.22 14.28
N ARG A 96 -2.53 14.94 13.33
CA ARG A 96 -3.40 16.09 13.61
C ARG A 96 -4.81 15.59 13.90
N LEU A 97 -5.30 15.85 15.12
CA LEU A 97 -6.57 15.30 15.59
C LEU A 97 -7.76 15.79 14.75
N ASP A 98 -7.81 17.08 14.46
CA ASP A 98 -8.86 17.70 13.63
C ASP A 98 -8.97 17.06 12.24
N VAL A 99 -7.84 16.88 11.55
CA VAL A 99 -7.78 16.23 10.24
C VAL A 99 -8.20 14.76 10.35
N LEU A 100 -7.75 14.05 11.38
CA LEU A 100 -8.11 12.65 11.60
C LEU A 100 -9.62 12.49 11.83
N LEU A 101 -10.24 13.36 12.63
CA LEU A 101 -11.67 13.35 12.90
C LEU A 101 -12.48 13.59 11.62
N GLN A 102 -12.05 14.55 10.79
CA GLN A 102 -12.66 14.80 9.49
C GLN A 102 -12.58 13.56 8.57
N ARG A 103 -11.41 12.91 8.51
CA ARG A 103 -11.23 11.68 7.72
C ARG A 103 -12.09 10.52 8.21
N MET A 104 -12.27 10.39 9.52
CA MET A 104 -13.17 9.40 10.11
C MET A 104 -14.63 9.66 9.73
N GLU A 105 -15.07 10.93 9.75
CA GLU A 105 -16.41 11.32 9.33
C GLU A 105 -16.65 11.03 7.83
N GLU A 106 -15.69 11.41 6.97
CA GLU A 106 -15.73 11.13 5.52
C GLU A 106 -15.88 9.62 5.23
N MET A 107 -15.27 8.77 6.05
CA MET A 107 -15.33 7.30 5.94
C MET A 107 -16.42 6.65 6.80
N LYS A 108 -17.31 7.44 7.44
CA LYS A 108 -18.43 6.98 8.28
C LYS A 108 -18.00 6.09 9.45
N LEU A 109 -16.85 6.38 10.05
CA LEU A 109 -16.35 5.67 11.23
C LEU A 109 -16.86 6.33 12.51
N LYS A 110 -17.33 5.52 13.46
CA LYS A 110 -17.82 6.01 14.74
C LYS A 110 -16.65 6.32 15.67
N GLN A 111 -16.48 7.58 16.05
CA GLN A 111 -15.35 8.03 16.87
C GLN A 111 -15.28 7.33 18.24
N GLU A 112 -16.43 6.96 18.80
CA GLU A 112 -16.55 6.25 20.08
C GLU A 112 -15.80 4.91 20.11
N ASP A 113 -15.74 4.19 18.98
CA ASP A 113 -15.03 2.91 18.88
C ASP A 113 -13.49 3.09 18.92
N TYR A 114 -13.01 4.32 18.68
CA TYR A 114 -11.60 4.68 18.57
C TYR A 114 -11.13 5.65 19.65
N TRP A 115 -11.90 5.81 20.74
CA TRP A 115 -11.61 6.79 21.80
C TRP A 115 -10.13 6.74 22.26
N TRP A 116 -9.61 5.54 22.50
CA TRP A 116 -8.23 5.31 22.94
C TRP A 116 -7.21 5.67 21.85
N TYR A 117 -7.54 5.45 20.59
CA TYR A 117 -6.68 5.76 19.44
C TYR A 117 -6.59 7.27 19.18
N LEU A 118 -7.69 7.99 19.43
CA LEU A 118 -7.77 9.45 19.36
C LEU A 118 -7.00 10.10 20.51
N ASP A 119 -7.02 9.51 21.70
CA ASP A 119 -6.29 10.02 22.86
C ASP A 119 -4.77 10.03 22.65
N ILE A 120 -4.24 9.13 21.82
CA ILE A 120 -2.82 9.14 21.41
C ILE A 120 -2.44 10.48 20.72
N ARG A 121 -3.40 11.17 20.09
CA ARG A 121 -3.17 12.49 19.47
C ARG A 121 -3.35 13.65 20.45
N LYS A 122 -4.13 13.46 21.51
CA LYS A 122 -4.38 14.48 22.53
C LYS A 122 -3.25 14.58 23.55
N TYR A 123 -2.68 13.45 23.95
CA TYR A 123 -1.72 13.38 25.05
C TYR A 123 -0.32 13.00 24.55
N GLY A 124 0.42 14.00 24.04
CA GLY A 124 1.81 13.78 23.60
C GLY A 124 1.94 13.19 22.20
N GLY A 125 1.00 13.50 21.30
CA GLY A 125 1.08 13.11 19.89
C GLY A 125 2.40 13.53 19.23
N THR A 126 2.93 12.68 18.35
CA THR A 126 4.18 12.92 17.62
C THR A 126 4.02 12.55 16.14
N ARG A 127 4.94 13.01 15.30
CA ARG A 127 5.06 12.50 13.93
C ARG A 127 5.58 11.08 13.98
N HIS A 128 4.80 10.14 13.44
CA HIS A 128 5.13 8.73 13.45
C HIS A 128 4.68 8.06 12.16
N ALA A 129 5.43 7.04 11.75
CA ALA A 129 5.17 6.23 10.57
C ALA A 129 5.38 4.75 10.90
N GLY A 130 4.79 3.88 10.10
CA GLY A 130 4.99 2.45 10.23
C GLY A 130 4.51 1.71 8.99
N PHE A 131 4.83 0.42 8.93
CA PHE A 131 4.52 -0.44 7.81
C PHE A 131 4.18 -1.85 8.29
N GLY A 132 3.51 -2.62 7.44
CA GLY A 132 3.33 -4.06 7.58
C GLY A 132 4.10 -4.78 6.47
N LEU A 133 4.67 -5.93 6.80
CA LEU A 133 5.33 -6.82 5.84
C LEU A 133 4.49 -8.09 5.69
N GLY A 134 4.14 -8.45 4.46
CA GLY A 134 3.54 -9.76 4.18
C GLY A 134 4.59 -10.85 4.33
N PHE A 135 4.61 -11.53 5.48
CA PHE A 135 5.69 -12.47 5.82
C PHE A 135 5.78 -13.63 4.80
N GLU A 136 4.65 -14.25 4.45
CA GLU A 136 4.60 -15.32 3.45
C GLU A 136 5.03 -14.81 2.07
N ARG A 137 4.62 -13.59 1.68
CA ARG A 137 5.08 -12.96 0.43
C ARG A 137 6.59 -12.73 0.41
N ALA A 138 7.19 -12.36 1.55
CA ALA A 138 8.63 -12.24 1.68
C ALA A 138 9.33 -13.60 1.51
N ILE A 139 8.77 -14.68 2.09
CA ILE A 139 9.28 -16.04 1.90
C ILE A 139 9.16 -16.46 0.43
N MET A 140 8.03 -16.21 -0.24
CA MET A 140 7.88 -16.47 -1.68
C MET A 140 8.99 -15.78 -2.47
N TYR A 141 9.22 -14.50 -2.20
CA TYR A 141 10.24 -13.72 -2.90
C TYR A 141 11.66 -14.26 -2.68
N MET A 142 11.99 -14.68 -1.45
CA MET A 142 13.31 -15.25 -1.13
C MET A 142 13.53 -16.65 -1.69
N THR A 143 12.48 -17.47 -1.74
CA THR A 143 12.55 -18.88 -2.16
C THR A 143 12.31 -19.08 -3.65
N GLY A 144 11.72 -18.10 -4.33
CA GLY A 144 11.29 -18.21 -5.73
C GLY A 144 10.00 -19.00 -5.93
N MET A 145 9.30 -19.38 -4.86
CA MET A 145 8.02 -20.08 -4.93
C MET A 145 6.94 -19.15 -5.48
N THR A 146 6.11 -19.65 -6.39
CA THR A 146 5.11 -18.85 -7.12
C THR A 146 3.72 -18.86 -6.47
N ASN A 147 3.46 -19.79 -5.56
CA ASN A 147 2.18 -19.93 -4.87
C ASN A 147 2.35 -19.75 -3.36
N ILE A 148 1.56 -18.84 -2.78
CA ILE A 148 1.62 -18.50 -1.35
C ILE A 148 1.28 -19.69 -0.44
N ARG A 149 0.55 -20.68 -0.95
CA ARG A 149 0.21 -21.90 -0.21
C ARG A 149 1.41 -22.78 0.08
N ASP A 150 2.48 -22.67 -0.70
CA ASP A 150 3.64 -23.55 -0.60
C ASP A 150 4.72 -23.00 0.35
N VAL A 151 4.50 -21.80 0.90
CA VAL A 151 5.40 -21.14 1.86
C VAL A 151 4.83 -21.08 3.27
N VAL A 152 3.69 -21.74 3.50
CA VAL A 152 3.05 -21.90 4.80
C VAL A 152 2.72 -23.37 5.00
N SER A 153 2.95 -23.91 6.19
CA SER A 153 2.78 -25.36 6.43
C SER A 153 1.35 -25.84 6.20
N PHE A 154 0.36 -25.05 6.63
CA PHE A 154 -1.06 -25.40 6.61
C PHE A 154 -1.87 -24.20 6.10
N PRO A 155 -1.93 -23.96 4.78
CA PRO A 155 -2.62 -22.79 4.23
C PRO A 155 -4.11 -22.81 4.58
N ARG A 156 -4.67 -21.61 4.77
CA ARG A 156 -6.11 -21.41 4.96
C ARG A 156 -6.65 -20.61 3.79
N THR A 157 -7.58 -21.20 3.05
CA THR A 157 -8.22 -20.55 1.89
C THR A 157 -9.71 -20.81 1.89
N VAL A 158 -10.47 -20.09 1.06
CA VAL A 158 -11.91 -20.35 0.89
C VAL A 158 -12.13 -21.83 0.61
N ASN A 159 -13.05 -22.46 1.36
CA ASN A 159 -13.35 -23.89 1.33
C ASN A 159 -12.21 -24.84 1.74
N ASN A 160 -11.13 -24.37 2.39
CA ASN A 160 -10.06 -25.22 2.89
C ASN A 160 -9.58 -24.79 4.29
N CYS A 161 -9.77 -25.67 5.27
CA CYS A 161 -9.32 -25.52 6.67
C CYS A 161 -8.66 -26.80 7.22
N GLU A 162 -8.28 -27.73 6.34
CA GLU A 162 -7.68 -28.99 6.75
C GLU A 162 -6.22 -28.79 7.20
N LEU A 163 -5.68 -29.79 7.90
CA LEU A 163 -4.25 -29.91 8.14
C LEU A 163 -3.62 -30.51 6.88
#